data_AF-A0A5C8HPT1-F1
#
_entry.id   AF-A0A5C8HPT1-F1
#
_cell.length_a   1.000
_cell.length_b   1.000
_cell.length_c   1.000
_cell.angle_alpha   90.00
_cell.angle_beta   90.00
_cell.angle_gamma   90.00
#
_symmetry.space_group_name_H-M   'P 1'
#
loop_
_entity.id
_entity.type
_entity.pdbx_description
1 polymer ?
#
loop_
_entity_poly.entity_id
_entity_poly.type
_entity_poly.pdbx_seq_one_letter_code
_entity_poly.pdbx_strand_id
1 'polypeptide(L)'
;MLLYSWLSQATPVPTPTPTIDPDLVTPGPVGFAAIALVVVFVILLIWDMQRRIRRTRYRDEVRAELDAEQEAAAAVRATDTDADNADANDSDEPRK
;
A
#
# COMPACT_ATOMS: atom_id res chain seq x y z
N MET A 1 64.17 27.06 11.26
CA MET A 1 62.77 26.87 11.73
C MET A 1 61.91 27.91 11.01
N LEU A 2 61.56 27.63 9.75
CA LEU A 2 60.77 28.52 8.88
C LEU A 2 59.48 27.78 8.55
N LEU A 3 58.46 28.01 9.37
CA LEU A 3 57.10 27.58 9.12
C LEU A 3 56.24 28.84 9.10
N TYR A 4 55.16 28.84 8.32
CA TYR A 4 54.19 29.92 8.09
C TYR A 4 54.46 30.83 6.87
N SER A 5 54.28 30.26 5.69
CA SER A 5 53.69 30.97 4.57
C SER A 5 52.98 29.99 3.63
N TRP A 6 51.93 29.35 4.13
CA TRP A 6 50.93 28.67 3.29
C TRP A 6 49.69 29.56 3.17
N LEU A 7 49.91 30.83 2.86
CA LEU A 7 48.82 31.73 2.53
C LEU A 7 48.38 31.34 1.11
N SER A 8 47.26 30.62 1.03
CA SER A 8 46.55 30.38 -0.22
C SER A 8 46.27 31.73 -0.88
N GLN A 9 47.08 32.08 -1.87
CA GLN A 9 46.77 33.18 -2.79
C GLN A 9 45.55 32.71 -3.59
N ALA A 10 44.37 33.16 -3.21
CA ALA A 10 43.20 33.06 -4.06
C ALA A 10 43.47 33.95 -5.28
N THR A 11 43.86 33.33 -6.40
CA THR A 11 43.82 34.03 -7.68
C THR A 11 42.37 34.42 -7.94
N PRO A 12 42.06 35.72 -8.19
CA PRO A 12 40.70 36.09 -8.52
C PRO A 12 40.36 35.42 -9.85
N VAL A 13 39.58 34.35 -9.77
CA VAL A 13 38.96 33.77 -10.95
C VAL A 13 37.95 34.80 -11.47
N PRO A 14 37.92 35.08 -12.78
CA PRO A 14 36.91 35.97 -13.31
C PRO A 14 35.54 35.39 -12.95
N THR A 15 34.76 36.14 -12.18
CA THR A 15 33.37 35.78 -11.90
C THR A 15 32.66 35.74 -13.25
N PRO A 16 32.13 34.59 -13.70
CA PRO A 16 31.37 34.54 -14.93
C PRO A 16 30.19 35.51 -14.77
N THR A 17 30.10 36.51 -15.65
CA THR A 17 28.93 37.36 -15.70
C THR A 17 27.76 36.50 -16.17
N PRO A 18 26.70 36.34 -15.36
CA PRO A 18 25.55 35.55 -15.77
C PRO A 18 24.92 36.22 -17.00
N THR A 19 24.91 35.51 -18.13
CA THR A 19 24.21 35.94 -19.35
C THR A 19 22.69 35.80 -19.20
N ILE A 20 22.23 34.98 -18.25
CA ILE A 20 20.82 34.74 -17.93
C ILE A 20 20.58 35.05 -16.45
N ASP A 21 19.50 35.76 -16.18
CA ASP A 21 19.06 36.12 -14.83
C ASP A 21 18.89 34.85 -13.95
N PRO A 22 19.59 34.73 -12.80
CA PRO A 22 19.52 33.57 -11.92
C PRO A 22 18.10 33.30 -11.37
N ASP A 23 17.25 34.32 -11.31
CA ASP A 23 15.85 34.17 -10.88
C ASP A 23 14.99 33.42 -11.91
N LEU A 24 15.48 33.26 -13.16
CA LEU A 24 14.82 32.46 -14.20
C LEU A 24 15.08 30.95 -14.06
N VAL A 25 16.16 30.54 -13.39
CA VAL A 25 16.59 29.12 -13.36
C VAL A 25 16.42 28.47 -11.99
N THR A 26 16.09 29.26 -10.97
CA THR A 26 15.83 28.74 -9.63
C THR A 26 14.35 28.91 -9.34
N PRO A 27 13.59 27.83 -9.12
CA PRO A 27 12.22 27.97 -8.64
C PRO A 27 12.29 28.71 -7.30
N GLY A 28 11.95 29.99 -7.30
CA GLY A 28 11.97 30.83 -6.09
C GLY A 28 11.03 30.30 -5.01
N PRO A 29 10.76 31.09 -3.95
CA PRO A 29 9.93 30.64 -2.82
C PRO A 29 8.57 30.03 -3.24
N VAL A 30 7.97 30.54 -4.31
CA VAL A 30 6.73 30.02 -4.89
C VAL A 30 6.88 28.60 -5.45
N GLY A 31 7.97 28.33 -6.19
CA GLY A 31 8.22 27.00 -6.74
C GLY A 31 8.56 25.98 -5.66
N PHE A 32 9.27 26.40 -4.61
CA PHE A 32 9.49 25.56 -3.42
C PHE A 32 8.18 25.21 -2.71
N ALA A 33 7.29 26.19 -2.52
CA ALA A 33 5.97 25.97 -1.94
C ALA A 33 5.11 25.02 -2.79
N ALA A 34 5.19 25.12 -4.11
CA ALA A 34 4.51 24.19 -5.02
C ALA A 34 4.98 22.74 -4.83
N ILE A 35 6.30 22.51 -4.75
CA ILE A 35 6.85 21.17 -4.50
C ILE A 35 6.46 20.66 -3.11
N ALA A 36 6.53 21.52 -2.08
CA ALA A 36 6.11 21.16 -0.73
C ALA A 36 4.65 20.69 -0.69
N LEU A 37 3.76 21.38 -1.42
CA LEU A 37 2.36 21.00 -1.57
C LEU A 37 2.22 19.64 -2.26
N VAL A 38 2.97 19.37 -3.34
CA VAL A 38 2.96 18.07 -4.01
C VAL A 38 3.37 16.95 -3.05
N VAL A 39 4.40 17.16 -2.24
CA VAL A 39 4.83 16.18 -1.22
C VAL A 39 3.71 15.92 -0.20
N VAL A 40 3.02 16.96 0.25
CA VAL A 40 1.85 16.81 1.15
C VAL A 40 0.76 15.97 0.48
N PHE A 41 0.45 16.22 -0.79
CA PHE A 41 -0.51 15.39 -1.55
C PHE A 41 -0.09 13.93 -1.64
N VAL A 42 1.20 13.66 -1.89
CA VAL A 42 1.73 12.29 -1.93
C VAL A 42 1.59 11.61 -0.56
N ILE A 43 1.91 12.31 0.53
CA ILE A 43 1.75 11.78 1.89
C ILE A 43 0.28 11.48 2.19
N LEU A 44 -0.63 12.39 1.84
CA LEU A 44 -2.07 12.20 2.00
C LEU A 44 -2.57 11.02 1.19
N LEU A 45 -2.06 10.83 -0.04
CA LEU A 45 -2.42 9.69 -0.88
C LEU A 45 -1.93 8.37 -0.29
N ILE A 46 -0.70 8.32 0.23
CA ILE A 46 -0.18 7.14 0.92
C ILE A 46 -1.03 6.84 2.16
N TRP A 47 -1.35 7.86 2.96
CA TRP A 47 -2.18 7.70 4.15
C TRP A 47 -3.60 7.25 3.83
N ASP A 48 -4.20 7.80 2.78
CA ASP A 48 -5.51 7.39 2.28
C ASP A 48 -5.48 5.93 1.83
N MET A 49 -4.49 5.54 1.03
CA MET A 49 -4.32 4.16 0.57
C MET A 49 -4.15 3.19 1.74
N GLN A 50 -3.34 3.55 2.74
CA GLN A 50 -3.16 2.75 3.97
C GLN A 50 -4.46 2.62 4.76
N ARG A 51 -5.21 3.72 4.90
CA ARG A 51 -6.52 3.73 5.59
C ARG A 51 -7.54 2.88 4.84
N ARG A 52 -7.55 2.95 3.50
CA ARG A 52 -8.43 2.17 2.63
C ARG A 52 -8.15 0.68 2.73
N ILE A 53 -6.87 0.27 2.66
CA ILE A 53 -6.47 -1.15 2.79
C ILE A 53 -6.90 -1.69 4.15
N ARG A 54 -6.60 -0.96 5.24
CA ARG A 54 -7.01 -1.36 6.59
C ARG A 54 -8.53 -1.51 6.70
N ARG A 55 -9.31 -0.58 6.15
CA ARG A 55 -10.79 -0.65 6.17
C ARG A 55 -11.37 -1.81 5.36
N THR A 56 -10.70 -2.22 4.29
CA THR A 56 -11.24 -3.25 3.37
C THR A 56 -10.91 -4.65 3.89
N ARG A 57 -9.68 -4.90 4.35
CA ARG A 57 -9.23 -6.23 4.78
C ARG A 57 -10.05 -6.86 5.91
N TYR A 58 -10.46 -6.07 6.90
CA TYR A 58 -11.29 -6.59 8.01
C TYR A 58 -12.61 -7.21 7.56
N ARG A 59 -13.16 -6.79 6.41
CA ARG A 59 -14.46 -7.27 5.94
C ARG A 59 -14.34 -8.52 5.08
N ASP A 60 -13.19 -8.74 4.48
CA ASP A 60 -12.97 -9.85 3.55
C ASP A 60 -12.55 -11.10 4.31
N GLU A 61 -11.69 -10.96 5.33
CA GLU A 61 -11.29 -12.07 6.21
C GLU A 61 -12.49 -12.61 7.00
N VAL A 62 -13.33 -11.72 7.57
CA VAL A 62 -14.53 -12.12 8.30
C VAL A 62 -15.58 -12.79 7.38
N ARG A 63 -15.73 -12.30 6.14
CA ARG A 63 -16.64 -12.93 5.17
C ARG A 63 -16.14 -14.29 4.71
N ALA A 64 -14.84 -14.43 4.48
CA ALA A 64 -14.25 -15.70 4.08
C ALA A 64 -14.42 -16.77 5.16
N GLU A 65 -14.25 -16.42 6.44
CA GLU A 65 -14.51 -17.32 7.57
C GLU A 65 -15.99 -17.74 7.63
N LEU A 66 -16.91 -16.76 7.51
CA LEU A 66 -18.36 -17.01 7.51
C LEU A 66 -18.83 -17.86 6.32
N ASP A 67 -18.30 -17.62 5.12
CA ASP A 67 -18.63 -18.40 3.94
C ASP A 67 -18.11 -19.84 4.10
N ALA A 68 -16.90 -20.04 4.65
CA ALA A 68 -16.35 -21.37 4.93
C ALA A 68 -17.15 -22.13 6.00
N GLU A 69 -17.59 -21.46 7.08
CA GLU A 69 -18.46 -22.06 8.09
C GLU A 69 -19.83 -22.44 7.50
N GLN A 70 -20.41 -21.61 6.63
CA GLN A 70 -21.67 -21.89 5.96
C GLN A 70 -21.55 -23.07 4.99
N GLU A 71 -20.47 -23.15 4.23
CA GLU A 71 -20.18 -24.28 3.34
C GLU A 71 -19.99 -25.57 4.13
N ALA A 72 -19.24 -25.53 5.24
CA ALA A 72 -19.08 -26.67 6.13
C ALA A 72 -20.42 -27.13 6.72
N ALA A 73 -21.25 -26.18 7.19
CA ALA A 73 -22.57 -26.48 7.72
C ALA A 73 -23.53 -27.04 6.65
N ALA A 74 -23.41 -26.59 5.40
CA ALA A 74 -24.19 -27.11 4.28
C ALA A 74 -23.73 -28.53 3.89
N ALA A 75 -22.43 -28.79 3.88
CA ALA A 75 -21.86 -30.11 3.60
C ALA A 75 -22.30 -31.16 4.62
N VAL A 76 -22.24 -30.83 5.92
CA VAL A 76 -22.73 -31.72 7.00
C VAL A 76 -24.22 -32.04 6.83
N ARG A 77 -25.03 -31.03 6.53
CA ARG A 77 -26.48 -31.22 6.32
C ARG A 77 -26.78 -32.11 5.11
N ALA A 78 -25.98 -31.99 4.05
CA ALA A 78 -26.10 -32.84 2.87
C ALA A 78 -25.76 -34.30 3.20
N THR A 79 -24.68 -34.55 3.96
CA THR A 79 -24.29 -35.91 4.36
C THR A 79 -25.31 -36.58 5.28
N ASP A 80 -25.92 -35.83 6.21
CA ASP A 80 -26.98 -36.36 7.08
C ASP A 80 -28.22 -36.76 6.26
N THR A 81 -28.58 -35.94 5.28
CA THR A 81 -29.74 -36.21 4.40
C THR A 81 -29.50 -37.44 3.51
N ASP A 82 -28.28 -37.63 3.00
CA ASP A 82 -27.92 -38.82 2.21
C ASP A 82 -27.92 -40.10 3.07
N ALA A 83 -27.47 -40.02 4.33
CA ALA A 83 -27.49 -41.14 5.26
C ALA A 83 -28.93 -41.57 5.60
N ASP A 84 -29.83 -40.62 5.88
CA ASP A 84 -31.23 -40.89 6.17
C ASP A 84 -31.95 -41.55 4.96
N ASN A 85 -31.63 -41.12 3.73
CA ASN A 85 -32.20 -41.71 2.52
C ASN A 85 -31.67 -43.11 2.22
N ALA A 86 -30.40 -43.40 2.56
CA ALA A 86 -29.81 -44.72 2.38
C ALA A 86 -30.44 -45.76 3.31
N ASP A 87 -30.68 -45.40 4.57
CA ASP A 87 -31.34 -46.28 5.57
C ASP A 87 -32.82 -46.55 5.22
N ALA A 88 -33.52 -45.53 4.66
CA ALA A 88 -34.89 -45.69 4.19
C ALA A 88 -35.02 -46.63 2.98
N ASN A 89 -34.01 -46.70 2.10
CA ASN A 89 -34.04 -47.57 0.92
C ASN A 89 -33.61 -49.02 1.24
N ASP A 90 -32.75 -49.23 2.24
CA ASP A 90 -32.33 -50.57 2.70
C ASP A 90 -33.44 -51.29 3.48
N SER A 91 -34.28 -50.54 4.20
CA SER A 91 -35.41 -51.07 4.95
C SER A 91 -36.61 -51.50 4.08
N ASP A 92 -36.65 -51.08 2.81
CA ASP A 92 -37.68 -51.45 1.84
C ASP A 92 -37.31 -52.65 0.95
N GLU A 93 -36.14 -53.29 1.11
CA GLU A 93 -35.77 -54.47 0.34
C GLU A 93 -36.47 -55.75 0.87
N PRO A 94 -37.42 -56.36 0.13
CA PRO A 94 -38.09 -57.57 0.58
C PRO A 94 -37.14 -58.76 0.46
N ARG A 95 -36.59 -59.23 1.59
CA ARG A 95 -35.83 -60.48 1.68
C ARG A 95 -36.64 -61.64 1.10
N LYS A 96 -36.30 -62.06 -0.12
CA LYS A 96 -36.84 -63.24 -0.81
C LYS A 96 -36.14 -64.52 -0.38
#